data_AF-A0A9D5UU96-F1
#
_entry.id   AF-A0A9D5UU96-F1
#
_cell.length_a   1.000
_cell.length_b   1.000
_cell.length_c   1.000
_cell.angle_alpha   90.00
_cell.angle_beta   90.00
_cell.angle_gamma   90.00
#
_symmetry.space_group_name_H-M   'P 1'
#
loop_
_entity.id
_entity.type
_entity.pdbx_description
1 polymer ?
#
loop_
_entity_poly.entity_id
_entity_poly.type
_entity_poly.pdbx_seq_one_letter_code
_entity_poly.pdbx_strand_id
1 'polypeptide(L)'
;MVGVGLFVAVLLVALAWVFQPIFSRQGNRPLLPGLEEDPAVELRRQKEHLLRQLKEWQLEGQQEAAAKEVQDGLQRELAEVMLRLDHLALPAEAAVARPAGANAAGEWWKAVALAGVLAVTAVVLYLGMGYPAAMLGGMVQGNTASALPDQGAIRSAVARLAQRLEQEPDNLAGWLQLARSQATLEEEEASKRAYRHILARQPGHVEAAVGLAELLVQSGVAEQMAQGTALLEGVLRQDGNQVDALWLVGALSARAGDYGRAVELWQRLLPLLPTGSESRTTVEMALREARGRLPAQ
;
A
#
# COMPACT_ATOMS: atom_id res chain seq x y z
N MET A 1 14.44 -34.54 27.80
CA MET A 1 13.14 -34.64 27.09
C MET A 1 11.98 -34.65 28.08
N VAL A 2 11.72 -33.53 28.79
CA VAL A 2 10.58 -33.40 29.73
C VAL A 2 9.70 -32.18 29.39
N GLY A 3 10.19 -31.22 28.61
CA GLY A 3 9.46 -29.96 28.33
C GLY A 3 8.28 -30.05 27.35
N VAL A 4 8.23 -31.06 26.48
CA VAL A 4 7.19 -31.13 25.43
C VAL A 4 5.86 -31.66 25.97
N GLY A 5 5.90 -32.58 26.93
CA GLY A 5 4.68 -33.17 27.52
C GLY A 5 3.86 -32.17 28.35
N LEU A 6 4.52 -31.21 28.99
CA LEU A 6 3.86 -30.22 29.83
C LEU A 6 3.10 -29.18 28.98
N PHE A 7 3.58 -28.92 27.77
CA PHE A 7 2.96 -27.97 26.84
C PHE A 7 1.67 -28.53 26.22
N VAL A 8 1.64 -29.82 25.90
CA VAL A 8 0.45 -30.50 25.34
C VAL A 8 -0.66 -30.63 26.38
N ALA A 9 -0.32 -30.89 27.65
CA ALA A 9 -1.30 -30.97 28.73
C ALA A 9 -2.01 -29.63 28.99
N VAL A 10 -1.26 -28.52 28.96
CA VAL A 10 -1.82 -27.17 29.17
C VAL A 10 -2.73 -26.76 28.00
N LEU A 11 -2.40 -27.17 26.77
CA LEU A 11 -3.20 -26.85 25.58
C LEU A 11 -4.55 -27.56 25.58
N LEU A 12 -4.60 -28.82 26.05
CA LEU A 12 -5.84 -29.61 26.10
C LEU A 12 -6.79 -29.12 27.20
N VAL A 13 -6.26 -28.66 28.34
CA VAL A 13 -7.08 -28.05 29.40
C VAL A 13 -7.68 -26.71 28.96
N ALA A 14 -6.94 -25.92 28.18
CA ALA A 14 -7.44 -24.67 27.60
C ALA A 14 -8.55 -24.91 26.57
N LEU A 15 -8.44 -25.95 25.74
CA LEU A 15 -9.46 -26.33 24.76
C LEU A 15 -10.75 -26.86 25.40
N ALA A 16 -10.65 -27.60 26.50
CA ALA A 16 -11.81 -28.12 27.23
C ALA A 16 -12.66 -27.00 27.88
N TRP A 17 -12.02 -25.90 28.31
CA TRP A 17 -12.71 -24.77 28.94
C TRP A 17 -13.47 -23.89 27.93
N VAL A 18 -13.00 -23.86 26.68
CA VAL A 18 -13.59 -23.03 25.61
C VAL A 18 -14.86 -23.67 25.02
N PHE A 19 -15.01 -24.99 25.05
CA PHE A 19 -16.14 -25.69 24.42
C PHE A 19 -17.35 -25.96 25.33
N GLN A 20 -17.27 -25.64 26.63
CA GLN A 20 -18.33 -25.97 27.59
C GLN A 20 -19.69 -25.25 27.40
N PRO A 21 -19.85 -24.08 26.77
CA PRO A 21 -21.14 -23.39 26.73
C PRO A 21 -21.97 -23.62 25.44
N ILE A 22 -21.45 -24.35 24.44
CA ILE A 22 -22.12 -24.50 23.13
C ILE A 22 -23.35 -25.44 23.17
N PHE A 23 -23.57 -26.20 24.25
CA PHE A 23 -24.66 -27.19 24.32
C PHE A 23 -25.93 -26.76 25.08
N SER A 24 -26.06 -25.50 25.53
CA SER A 24 -27.28 -25.08 26.23
C SER A 24 -27.92 -23.83 25.63
N ARG A 25 -28.80 -24.02 24.65
CA ARG A 25 -30.22 -23.56 24.64
C ARG A 25 -30.79 -23.55 23.22
N GLN A 26 -31.63 -24.55 22.92
CA GLN A 26 -32.60 -24.52 21.82
C GLN A 26 -33.85 -23.73 22.24
N GLY A 27 -34.51 -23.05 21.30
CA GLY A 27 -35.88 -22.57 21.46
C GLY A 27 -36.37 -21.65 20.34
N ASN A 28 -36.95 -22.25 19.29
CA ASN A 28 -38.00 -21.77 18.35
C ASN A 28 -38.24 -20.26 18.14
N ARG A 29 -38.31 -19.83 16.86
CA ARG A 29 -39.50 -19.21 16.20
C ARG A 29 -39.22 -18.83 14.72
N PRO A 30 -40.26 -18.56 13.89
CA PRO A 30 -40.46 -19.23 12.60
C PRO A 30 -40.11 -18.40 11.34
N LEU A 31 -40.14 -19.11 10.20
CA LEU A 31 -39.99 -18.66 8.81
C LEU A 31 -41.04 -17.62 8.37
N LEU A 32 -40.61 -16.58 7.62
CA LEU A 32 -41.44 -15.88 6.61
C LEU A 32 -40.61 -15.53 5.35
N PRO A 33 -41.24 -15.49 4.17
CA PRO A 33 -40.63 -15.46 2.84
C PRO A 33 -40.53 -14.04 2.25
N GLY A 34 -39.51 -13.80 1.42
CA GLY A 34 -39.34 -12.53 0.69
C GLY A 34 -37.88 -12.08 0.62
N LEU A 35 -37.03 -12.84 -0.07
CA LEU A 35 -35.78 -12.31 -0.61
C LEU A 35 -36.08 -11.88 -2.05
N GLU A 36 -36.61 -10.67 -2.22
CA GLU A 36 -36.34 -9.95 -3.47
C GLU A 36 -34.82 -9.74 -3.49
N GLU A 37 -34.14 -10.44 -4.40
CA GLU A 37 -32.72 -10.23 -4.62
C GLU A 37 -32.51 -8.77 -5.02
N ASP A 38 -31.80 -8.03 -4.18
CA ASP A 38 -31.49 -6.62 -4.40
C ASP A 38 -30.90 -6.45 -5.82
N PRO A 39 -31.59 -5.74 -6.74
CA PRO A 39 -31.17 -5.65 -8.14
C PRO A 39 -29.78 -5.02 -8.29
N ALA A 40 -29.33 -4.25 -7.30
CA ALA A 40 -27.98 -3.70 -7.26
C ALA A 40 -26.90 -4.77 -6.99
N VAL A 41 -27.24 -5.82 -6.25
CA VAL A 41 -26.32 -6.94 -5.97
C VAL A 41 -26.15 -7.81 -7.21
N GLU A 42 -27.23 -8.07 -7.94
CA GLU A 42 -27.16 -8.86 -9.17
C GLU A 42 -26.41 -8.10 -10.28
N LEU A 43 -26.63 -6.79 -10.43
CA LEU A 43 -25.84 -5.98 -11.35
C LEU A 43 -24.36 -5.92 -10.98
N ARG A 44 -24.03 -5.91 -9.68
CA ARG A 44 -22.63 -5.94 -9.21
C ARG A 44 -21.97 -7.27 -9.53
N ARG A 45 -22.68 -8.39 -9.36
CA ARG A 45 -22.20 -9.73 -9.74
C ARG A 45 -22.01 -9.85 -11.25
N GLN A 46 -22.93 -9.31 -12.04
CA GLN A 46 -22.86 -9.30 -13.50
C GLN A 46 -21.66 -8.47 -14.00
N LYS A 47 -21.40 -7.31 -13.39
CA LYS A 47 -20.20 -6.50 -13.65
C LYS A 47 -18.91 -7.29 -13.40
N GLU A 48 -18.81 -7.99 -12.28
CA GLU A 48 -17.62 -8.79 -11.94
C GLU A 48 -17.39 -9.93 -12.92
N HIS A 49 -18.46 -10.53 -13.44
CA HIS A 49 -18.36 -11.57 -14.47
C HIS A 49 -17.80 -11.01 -15.79
N LEU A 50 -18.31 -9.88 -16.27
CA LEU A 50 -17.82 -9.21 -17.48
C LEU A 50 -16.34 -8.80 -17.36
N LEU A 51 -15.93 -8.32 -16.19
CA LEU A 51 -14.53 -7.95 -15.93
C LEU A 51 -13.58 -9.15 -15.95
N ARG A 52 -14.03 -10.30 -15.45
CA ARG A 52 -13.25 -11.55 -15.52
C ARG A 52 -13.08 -12.02 -16.96
N GLN A 53 -14.17 -12.03 -17.74
CA GLN A 53 -14.11 -12.40 -19.15
C GLN A 53 -13.19 -11.47 -19.96
N LEU A 54 -13.26 -10.16 -19.74
CA LEU A 54 -12.36 -9.20 -20.40
C LEU A 54 -10.89 -9.49 -20.08
N LYS A 55 -10.60 -9.85 -18.83
CA LYS A 55 -9.24 -10.17 -18.37
C LYS A 55 -8.73 -11.48 -18.96
N GLU A 56 -9.58 -12.51 -19.03
CA GLU A 56 -9.27 -13.78 -19.68
C GLU A 56 -9.01 -13.59 -21.18
N TRP A 57 -9.85 -12.80 -21.86
CA TRP A 57 -9.69 -12.50 -23.28
C TRP A 57 -8.40 -11.72 -23.59
N GLN A 58 -8.02 -10.79 -22.72
CA GLN A 58 -6.75 -10.06 -22.85
C GLN A 58 -5.51 -10.95 -22.70
N LEU A 59 -5.62 -12.06 -21.99
CA LEU A 59 -4.54 -13.04 -21.83
C LEU A 59 -4.43 -13.98 -23.04
N GLU A 60 -5.48 -14.11 -23.85
CA GLU A 60 -5.59 -15.05 -24.98
C GLU A 60 -5.21 -14.43 -26.35
N GLY A 61 -4.83 -13.15 -26.39
CA GLY A 61 -4.71 -12.35 -27.61
C GLY A 61 -3.59 -12.74 -28.59
N GLN A 62 -3.92 -13.54 -29.61
CA GLN A 62 -3.12 -13.71 -30.84
C GLN A 62 -3.86 -13.39 -32.16
N GLN A 63 -5.11 -12.90 -32.15
CA GLN A 63 -5.80 -12.47 -33.38
C GLN A 63 -6.43 -11.06 -33.24
N GLU A 64 -5.71 -10.05 -33.71
CA GLU A 64 -5.95 -8.61 -33.40
C GLU A 64 -7.23 -7.99 -34.03
N ALA A 65 -7.80 -8.58 -35.08
CA ALA A 65 -8.95 -7.96 -35.77
C ALA A 65 -10.32 -8.36 -35.19
N ALA A 66 -10.53 -9.65 -34.90
CA ALA A 66 -11.76 -10.13 -34.27
C ALA A 66 -11.81 -9.79 -32.76
N ALA A 67 -10.63 -9.66 -32.14
CA ALA A 67 -10.47 -9.23 -30.76
C ALA A 67 -11.08 -7.87 -30.48
N LYS A 68 -10.90 -6.93 -31.41
CA LYS A 68 -11.28 -5.54 -31.22
C LYS A 68 -12.80 -5.36 -31.23
N GLU A 69 -13.51 -6.07 -32.12
CA GLU A 69 -14.97 -5.98 -32.23
C GLU A 69 -15.68 -6.59 -31.00
N VAL A 70 -15.16 -7.71 -30.49
CA VAL A 70 -15.69 -8.36 -29.27
C VAL A 70 -15.35 -7.55 -28.02
N GLN A 71 -14.13 -6.99 -27.93
CA GLN A 71 -13.72 -6.12 -26.84
C GLN A 71 -14.56 -4.84 -26.79
N ASP A 72 -14.80 -4.21 -27.93
CA ASP A 72 -15.64 -3.02 -28.02
C ASP A 72 -17.10 -3.33 -27.63
N GLY A 73 -17.60 -4.54 -27.93
CA GLY A 73 -18.91 -5.03 -27.46
C GLY A 73 -18.99 -5.16 -25.94
N LEU A 74 -18.03 -5.85 -25.32
CA LEU A 74 -17.98 -6.02 -23.86
C LEU A 74 -17.83 -4.69 -23.12
N GLN A 75 -17.07 -3.74 -23.68
CA GLN A 75 -16.92 -2.41 -23.08
C GLN A 75 -18.23 -1.61 -23.09
N ARG A 76 -19.05 -1.75 -24.15
CA ARG A 76 -20.36 -1.10 -24.21
C ARG A 76 -21.32 -1.67 -23.18
N GLU A 77 -21.38 -3.00 -23.04
CA GLU A 77 -22.24 -3.64 -22.03
C GLU A 77 -21.83 -3.27 -20.60
N LEU A 78 -20.51 -3.21 -20.33
CA LEU A 78 -20.00 -2.77 -19.04
C LEU A 78 -20.38 -1.31 -18.73
N ALA A 79 -20.29 -0.42 -19.72
CA ALA A 79 -20.69 0.97 -19.58
C ALA A 79 -22.19 1.10 -19.28
N GLU A 80 -23.03 0.30 -19.94
CA GLU A 80 -24.46 0.28 -19.70
C GLU A 80 -24.81 -0.23 -18.30
N VAL A 81 -24.16 -1.30 -17.83
CA VAL A 81 -24.35 -1.82 -16.46
C VAL A 81 -23.88 -0.81 -15.40
N MET A 82 -22.80 -0.07 -15.66
CA MET A 82 -22.34 0.99 -14.76
C MET A 82 -23.32 2.16 -14.69
N LEU A 83 -23.82 2.63 -15.82
CA LEU A 83 -24.87 3.66 -15.87
C LEU A 83 -26.15 3.15 -15.20
N ARG A 84 -26.37 1.82 -15.27
CA ARG A 84 -27.50 1.18 -14.59
C ARG A 84 -27.35 1.12 -13.07
N LEU A 85 -26.15 0.88 -12.58
CA LEU A 85 -25.86 0.95 -11.15
C LEU A 85 -25.96 2.38 -10.61
N ASP A 86 -25.61 3.38 -11.42
CA ASP A 86 -25.59 4.78 -11.02
C ASP A 86 -27.01 5.36 -10.84
N HIS A 87 -27.96 5.04 -11.72
CA HIS A 87 -29.35 5.49 -11.54
C HIS A 87 -30.11 4.78 -10.41
N LEU A 88 -29.66 3.60 -9.98
CA LEU A 88 -30.18 2.91 -8.78
C LEU A 88 -29.59 3.51 -7.48
N ALA A 89 -28.52 4.30 -7.59
CA ALA A 89 -27.87 5.00 -6.49
C ALA A 89 -28.24 6.50 -6.47
N LEU A 90 -29.49 6.83 -6.16
CA LEU A 90 -29.93 8.20 -5.85
C LEU A 90 -29.75 8.52 -4.34
N PRO A 91 -29.65 9.81 -3.94
CA PRO A 91 -28.55 10.36 -3.13
C PRO A 91 -28.64 10.13 -1.61
N ALA A 92 -27.46 9.98 -1.00
CA ALA A 92 -27.20 9.69 0.41
C ALA A 92 -27.46 10.86 1.40
N GLU A 93 -28.45 11.72 1.16
CA GLU A 93 -28.68 12.92 1.99
C GLU A 93 -29.87 12.87 2.96
N ALA A 94 -30.59 11.75 3.08
CA ALA A 94 -31.74 11.68 3.98
C ALA A 94 -31.69 10.48 4.95
N ALA A 95 -30.84 10.55 5.99
CA ALA A 95 -31.11 9.94 7.31
C ALA A 95 -29.98 10.21 8.32
N VAL A 96 -30.00 11.39 8.95
CA VAL A 96 -29.34 11.59 10.26
C VAL A 96 -30.40 11.46 11.35
N ALA A 97 -30.38 10.36 12.10
CA ALA A 97 -30.90 10.28 13.48
C ALA A 97 -30.30 9.05 14.22
N ARG A 98 -29.55 9.31 15.30
CA ARG A 98 -29.05 8.32 16.30
C ARG A 98 -30.14 8.04 17.37
N PRO A 99 -29.90 7.20 18.41
CA PRO A 99 -29.57 5.75 18.46
C PRO A 99 -30.49 4.99 19.46
N ALA A 100 -30.51 3.65 19.46
CA ALA A 100 -31.00 2.88 20.62
C ALA A 100 -30.48 1.42 20.66
N GLY A 101 -29.86 1.03 21.79
CA GLY A 101 -30.09 -0.31 22.37
C GLY A 101 -28.97 -1.37 22.32
N ALA A 102 -28.14 -1.36 23.37
CA ALA A 102 -27.72 -2.52 24.18
C ALA A 102 -26.75 -3.61 23.63
N ASN A 103 -25.53 -3.58 24.19
CA ASN A 103 -24.75 -4.69 24.76
C ASN A 103 -24.55 -6.00 23.97
N ALA A 104 -23.36 -6.12 23.36
CA ALA A 104 -22.67 -7.40 23.14
C ALA A 104 -21.16 -7.25 23.44
N ALA A 105 -20.83 -6.67 24.60
CA ALA A 105 -19.49 -6.74 25.17
C ALA A 105 -19.42 -7.95 26.09
N GLY A 106 -18.71 -9.00 25.67
CA GLY A 106 -18.46 -10.16 26.53
C GLY A 106 -17.34 -11.07 26.04
N GLU A 107 -17.22 -11.30 24.72
CA GLU A 107 -16.34 -12.38 24.22
C GLU A 107 -15.57 -12.07 22.93
N TRP A 108 -15.55 -10.82 22.45
CA TRP A 108 -14.78 -10.45 21.24
C TRP A 108 -13.27 -10.70 21.39
N TRP A 109 -12.76 -10.59 22.61
CA TRP A 109 -11.36 -10.89 22.91
C TRP A 109 -11.02 -12.38 22.73
N LYS A 110 -12.01 -13.29 22.83
CA LYS A 110 -11.83 -14.72 22.55
C LYS A 110 -11.69 -14.98 21.05
N ALA A 111 -12.39 -14.22 20.21
CA ALA A 111 -12.21 -14.27 18.75
C ALA A 111 -10.84 -13.74 18.33
N VAL A 112 -10.36 -12.67 18.98
CA VAL A 112 -9.01 -12.13 18.75
C VAL A 112 -7.93 -13.10 19.25
N ALA A 113 -8.13 -13.74 20.40
CA ALA A 113 -7.20 -14.75 20.91
C ALA A 113 -7.12 -15.99 20.00
N LEU A 114 -8.27 -16.45 19.46
CA LEU A 114 -8.30 -17.58 18.52
C LEU A 114 -7.65 -17.24 17.18
N ALA A 115 -7.87 -16.03 16.65
CA ALA A 115 -7.22 -15.54 15.43
C ALA A 115 -5.69 -15.39 15.62
N GLY A 116 -5.26 -14.91 16.78
CA GLY A 116 -3.84 -14.81 17.14
C GLY A 116 -3.17 -16.17 17.23
N VAL A 117 -3.81 -17.15 17.89
CA VAL A 117 -3.29 -18.52 17.98
C VAL A 117 -3.22 -19.17 16.61
N LEU A 118 -4.22 -18.96 15.74
CA LEU A 118 -4.21 -19.49 14.37
C LEU A 118 -3.05 -18.89 13.55
N ALA A 119 -2.84 -17.57 13.63
CA ALA A 119 -1.77 -16.89 12.90
C ALA A 119 -0.37 -17.32 13.37
N VAL A 120 -0.18 -17.42 14.69
CA VAL A 120 1.10 -17.89 15.25
C VAL A 120 1.34 -19.36 14.93
N THR A 121 0.30 -20.19 14.95
CA THR A 121 0.40 -21.60 14.54
C THR A 121 0.73 -21.73 13.05
N ALA A 122 0.18 -20.87 12.19
CA ALA A 122 0.53 -20.84 10.77
C ALA A 122 2.00 -20.46 10.56
N VAL A 123 2.53 -19.48 11.30
CA VAL A 123 3.93 -19.06 11.22
C VAL A 123 4.88 -20.11 11.81
N VAL A 124 4.50 -20.78 12.90
CA VAL A 124 5.29 -21.86 13.50
C VAL A 124 5.25 -23.13 12.65
N LEU A 125 4.13 -23.44 11.98
CA LEU A 125 4.07 -24.48 10.95
C LEU A 125 4.93 -24.11 9.74
N TYR A 126 4.91 -22.84 9.33
CA TYR A 126 5.71 -22.33 8.20
C TYR A 126 7.22 -22.38 8.48
N LEU A 127 7.64 -22.16 9.73
CA LEU A 127 9.04 -22.22 10.14
C LEU A 127 9.48 -23.63 10.58
N GLY A 128 8.54 -24.46 11.06
CA GLY A 128 8.79 -25.81 11.59
C GLY A 128 8.70 -26.94 10.55
N MET A 129 7.82 -26.82 9.53
CA MET A 129 7.91 -27.60 8.30
C MET A 129 9.01 -26.99 7.43
N GLY A 130 10.26 -27.09 7.88
CA GLY A 130 11.40 -26.82 7.01
C GLY A 130 11.18 -27.49 5.66
N TYR A 131 11.25 -26.70 4.58
CA TYR A 131 10.90 -27.06 3.21
C TYR A 131 11.17 -28.54 2.89
N PRO A 132 10.13 -29.41 2.81
CA PRO A 132 10.34 -30.70 2.20
C PRO A 132 10.48 -30.46 0.70
N ALA A 133 11.72 -30.54 0.23
CA ALA A 133 12.10 -30.43 -1.19
C ALA A 133 11.33 -31.37 -2.14
N ALA A 134 10.45 -32.23 -1.61
CA ALA A 134 9.59 -33.14 -2.35
C ALA A 134 8.30 -32.49 -2.91
N MET A 135 7.82 -31.36 -2.39
CA MET A 135 6.59 -30.70 -2.92
C MET A 135 6.84 -29.88 -4.21
N LEU A 136 8.11 -29.71 -4.61
CA LEU A 136 8.50 -29.15 -5.92
C LEU A 136 8.69 -30.22 -7.01
N GLY A 137 8.59 -31.51 -6.68
CA GLY A 137 8.87 -32.61 -7.63
C GLY A 137 7.71 -33.07 -8.50
N GLY A 138 6.47 -32.64 -8.22
CA GLY A 138 5.26 -33.23 -8.82
C GLY A 138 4.50 -32.39 -9.84
N MET A 139 4.81 -31.09 -9.98
CA MET A 139 4.07 -30.17 -10.87
C MET A 139 4.94 -29.61 -12.01
N VAL A 140 6.10 -30.24 -12.27
CA VAL A 140 6.93 -30.00 -13.47
C VAL A 140 6.80 -31.21 -14.40
N GLN A 141 5.62 -31.33 -15.01
CA GLN A 141 5.48 -31.84 -16.39
C GLN A 141 4.58 -30.87 -17.13
N GLY A 142 5.21 -29.78 -17.54
CA GLY A 142 4.59 -28.60 -18.15
C GLY A 142 5.55 -27.44 -17.94
N ASN A 143 6.46 -27.25 -18.88
CA ASN A 143 7.49 -26.22 -18.84
C ASN A 143 6.89 -24.84 -18.52
N THR A 144 7.05 -24.38 -17.29
CA THR A 144 7.43 -23.00 -16.94
C THR A 144 7.75 -23.00 -15.45
N ALA A 145 9.04 -23.02 -15.15
CA ALA A 145 9.54 -22.69 -13.84
C ALA A 145 8.97 -21.33 -13.42
N SER A 146 8.41 -21.23 -12.21
CA SER A 146 8.17 -19.97 -11.53
C SER A 146 9.50 -19.26 -11.30
N ALA A 147 9.99 -18.59 -12.34
CA ALA A 147 11.04 -17.62 -12.23
C ALA A 147 10.44 -16.40 -11.52
N LEU A 148 11.11 -15.89 -10.48
CA LEU A 148 10.97 -14.48 -10.14
C LEU A 148 11.06 -13.68 -11.46
N PRO A 149 10.24 -12.64 -11.67
CA PRO A 149 10.34 -11.86 -12.90
C PRO A 149 11.80 -11.50 -13.15
N ASP A 150 12.35 -11.95 -14.27
CA ASP A 150 13.73 -11.69 -14.63
C ASP A 150 13.94 -10.17 -14.56
N GLN A 151 15.01 -9.72 -13.88
CA GLN A 151 15.33 -8.30 -13.83
C GLN A 151 15.47 -7.72 -15.25
N GLY A 152 15.91 -8.53 -16.22
CA GLY A 152 15.91 -8.17 -17.64
C GLY A 152 14.51 -7.87 -18.19
N ALA A 153 13.51 -8.70 -17.84
CA ALA A 153 12.12 -8.48 -18.23
C ALA A 153 11.55 -7.18 -17.63
N ILE A 154 11.84 -6.90 -16.35
CA ILE A 154 11.41 -5.65 -15.68
C ILE A 154 12.07 -4.43 -16.35
N ARG A 155 13.39 -4.44 -16.55
CA ARG A 155 14.10 -3.36 -17.25
C ARG A 155 13.52 -3.11 -18.65
N SER A 156 13.21 -4.17 -19.39
CA SER A 156 12.58 -4.04 -20.72
C SER A 156 11.20 -3.39 -20.67
N ALA A 157 10.39 -3.70 -19.64
CA ALA A 157 9.07 -3.12 -19.46
C ALA A 157 9.16 -1.63 -19.10
N VAL A 158 10.10 -1.25 -18.23
CA VAL A 158 10.39 0.14 -17.87
C VAL A 158 10.89 0.93 -19.08
N ALA A 159 11.73 0.35 -19.93
CA ALA A 159 12.17 0.98 -21.17
C ALA A 159 11.01 1.24 -22.16
N ARG A 160 10.09 0.28 -22.32
CA ARG A 160 8.88 0.46 -23.15
C ARG A 160 7.96 1.55 -22.58
N LEU A 161 7.83 1.61 -21.26
CA LEU A 161 7.10 2.68 -20.59
C LEU A 161 7.73 4.05 -20.87
N ALA A 162 9.06 4.16 -20.74
CA ALA A 162 9.78 5.40 -21.05
C ALA A 162 9.50 5.88 -22.48
N GLN A 163 9.61 4.98 -23.46
CA GLN A 163 9.36 5.31 -24.87
C GLN A 163 7.92 5.78 -25.11
N ARG A 164 6.93 5.19 -24.43
CA ARG A 164 5.53 5.64 -24.54
C ARG A 164 5.36 7.03 -23.94
N LEU A 165 5.96 7.28 -22.77
CA LEU A 165 5.84 8.56 -22.08
C LEU A 165 6.53 9.71 -22.81
N GLU A 166 7.52 9.43 -23.67
CA GLU A 166 8.06 10.43 -24.60
C GLU A 166 6.99 10.99 -25.56
N GLN A 167 5.97 10.19 -25.91
CA GLN A 167 4.82 10.64 -26.71
C GLN A 167 3.73 11.31 -25.87
N GLU A 168 3.76 11.13 -24.55
CA GLU A 168 2.83 11.70 -23.57
C GLU A 168 3.60 12.56 -22.53
N PRO A 169 4.24 13.67 -22.94
CA PRO A 169 5.12 14.44 -22.06
C PRO A 169 4.40 15.05 -20.85
N ASP A 170 3.08 15.26 -20.95
CA ASP A 170 2.27 15.89 -19.91
C ASP A 170 1.65 14.88 -18.93
N ASN A 171 1.85 13.57 -19.16
CA ASN A 171 1.40 12.51 -18.26
C ASN A 171 2.33 12.42 -17.02
N LEU A 172 2.27 13.44 -16.15
CA LEU A 172 3.15 13.56 -14.98
C LEU A 172 3.08 12.34 -14.06
N ALA A 173 1.91 11.73 -13.91
CA ALA A 173 1.72 10.51 -13.12
C ALA A 173 2.49 9.32 -13.72
N GLY A 174 2.47 9.15 -15.03
CA GLY A 174 3.26 8.15 -15.73
C GLY A 174 4.77 8.39 -15.59
N TRP A 175 5.21 9.65 -15.74
CA TRP A 175 6.61 10.03 -15.52
C TRP A 175 7.07 9.77 -14.08
N LEU A 176 6.18 9.95 -13.10
CA LEU A 176 6.47 9.67 -11.69
C LEU A 176 6.63 8.18 -11.42
N GLN A 177 5.77 7.34 -12.02
CA GLN A 177 5.93 5.89 -11.95
C GLN A 177 7.24 5.43 -12.61
N LEU A 178 7.55 5.99 -13.78
CA LEU A 178 8.81 5.72 -14.47
C LEU A 178 10.02 6.06 -13.58
N ALA A 179 10.03 7.25 -12.99
CA ALA A 179 11.12 7.69 -12.12
C ALA A 179 11.34 6.74 -10.93
N ARG A 180 10.25 6.30 -10.26
CA ARG A 180 10.33 5.34 -9.14
C ARG A 180 10.81 3.97 -9.59
N SER A 181 10.28 3.45 -10.71
CA SER A 181 10.72 2.16 -11.25
C SER A 181 12.20 2.18 -11.62
N GLN A 182 12.68 3.27 -12.23
CA GLN A 182 14.11 3.45 -12.53
C GLN A 182 14.95 3.56 -11.27
N ALA A 183 14.47 4.24 -10.21
CA ALA A 183 15.16 4.29 -8.92
C ALA A 183 15.28 2.89 -8.29
N THR A 184 14.22 2.08 -8.31
CA THR A 184 14.23 0.69 -7.81
C THR A 184 15.17 -0.21 -8.61
N LEU A 185 15.35 0.07 -9.90
CA LEU A 185 16.30 -0.65 -10.78
C LEU A 185 17.75 -0.14 -10.67
N GLU A 186 18.01 0.79 -9.75
CA GLU A 186 19.31 1.46 -9.58
C GLU A 186 19.77 2.22 -10.85
N GLU A 187 18.82 2.58 -11.71
CA GLU A 187 19.04 3.40 -12.91
C GLU A 187 18.97 4.89 -12.55
N GLU A 188 19.86 5.31 -11.65
CA GLU A 188 19.85 6.62 -10.99
C GLU A 188 19.74 7.79 -11.98
N GLU A 189 20.58 7.84 -13.01
CA GLU A 189 20.56 8.94 -13.98
C GLU A 189 19.29 8.99 -14.82
N ALA A 190 18.67 7.84 -15.10
CA ALA A 190 17.39 7.78 -15.80
C ALA A 190 16.27 8.31 -14.89
N SER A 191 16.26 7.88 -13.64
CA SER A 191 15.31 8.35 -12.63
C SER A 191 15.40 9.85 -12.39
N LYS A 192 16.62 10.40 -12.24
CA LYS A 192 16.84 11.84 -12.12
C LYS A 192 16.29 12.62 -13.32
N ARG A 193 16.44 12.10 -14.55
CA ARG A 193 15.86 12.74 -15.75
C ARG A 193 14.33 12.74 -15.70
N ALA A 194 13.70 11.63 -15.32
CA ALA A 194 12.25 11.54 -15.20
C ALA A 194 11.70 12.49 -14.11
N TYR A 195 12.34 12.57 -12.94
CA TYR A 195 11.95 13.56 -11.92
C TYR A 195 12.13 15.01 -12.39
N ARG A 196 13.25 15.33 -13.04
CA ARG A 196 13.46 16.68 -13.62
C ARG A 196 12.41 17.03 -14.66
N HIS A 197 11.96 16.06 -15.46
CA HIS A 197 10.89 16.27 -16.45
C HIS A 197 9.57 16.66 -15.79
N ILE A 198 9.23 16.06 -14.65
CA ILE A 198 8.06 16.43 -13.85
C ILE A 198 8.23 17.84 -13.29
N LEU A 199 9.36 18.13 -12.66
CA LEU A 199 9.62 19.43 -12.01
C LEU A 199 9.74 20.59 -13.01
N ALA A 200 10.13 20.33 -14.26
CA ALA A 200 10.11 21.33 -15.32
C ALA A 200 8.69 21.79 -15.67
N ARG A 201 7.68 20.92 -15.51
CA ARG A 201 6.27 21.20 -15.80
C ARG A 201 5.49 21.64 -14.57
N GLN A 202 5.81 21.03 -13.43
CA GLN A 202 5.23 21.33 -12.14
C GLN A 202 6.35 21.48 -11.11
N PRO A 203 6.96 22.69 -11.00
CA PRO A 203 8.05 22.94 -10.04
C PRO A 203 7.69 22.68 -8.57
N GLY A 204 6.39 22.67 -8.27
CA GLY A 204 5.83 22.37 -6.96
C GLY A 204 5.49 20.93 -6.67
N HIS A 205 5.81 20.00 -7.59
CA HIS A 205 5.43 18.60 -7.39
C HIS A 205 6.26 17.98 -6.26
N VAL A 206 5.66 17.94 -5.06
CA VAL A 206 6.28 17.50 -3.82
C VAL A 206 7.04 16.18 -3.98
N GLU A 207 6.36 15.15 -4.48
CA GLU A 207 6.93 13.82 -4.55
C GLU A 207 8.09 13.70 -5.55
N ALA A 208 8.07 14.46 -6.64
CA ALA A 208 9.17 14.49 -7.59
C ALA A 208 10.38 15.27 -7.04
N ALA A 209 10.11 16.34 -6.27
CA ALA A 209 11.16 17.09 -5.58
C ALA A 209 11.84 16.23 -4.50
N VAL A 210 11.06 15.48 -3.71
CA VAL A 210 11.58 14.54 -2.72
C VAL A 210 12.42 13.45 -3.38
N GLY A 211 11.87 12.75 -4.37
CA GLY A 211 12.59 11.68 -5.07
C GLY A 211 13.88 12.14 -5.73
N LEU A 212 13.89 13.32 -6.37
CA LEU A 212 15.12 13.88 -6.95
C LEU A 212 16.11 14.30 -5.87
N ALA A 213 15.65 14.93 -4.79
CA ALA A 213 16.51 15.35 -3.70
C ALA A 213 17.20 14.16 -3.03
N GLU A 214 16.49 13.05 -2.81
CA GLU A 214 17.05 11.82 -2.25
C GLU A 214 18.17 11.26 -3.12
N LEU A 215 17.96 11.15 -4.44
CA LEU A 215 18.99 10.66 -5.36
C LEU A 215 20.23 11.58 -5.38
N LEU A 216 20.01 12.90 -5.39
CA LEU A 216 21.10 13.87 -5.35
C LEU A 216 21.88 13.82 -4.03
N VAL A 217 21.19 13.63 -2.92
CA VAL A 217 21.80 13.52 -1.59
C VAL A 217 22.58 12.21 -1.44
N GLN A 218 22.07 11.12 -2.01
CA GLN A 218 22.71 9.80 -1.98
C GLN A 218 24.02 9.77 -2.75
N SER A 219 24.18 10.60 -3.79
CA SER A 219 25.43 10.69 -4.55
C SER A 219 26.66 11.08 -3.71
N GLY A 220 26.45 11.74 -2.56
CA GLY A 220 27.50 12.25 -1.67
C GLY A 220 28.30 13.44 -2.24
N VAL A 221 27.99 13.88 -3.47
CA VAL A 221 28.64 15.05 -4.09
C VAL A 221 28.05 16.31 -3.50
N ALA A 222 28.89 17.15 -2.88
CA ALA A 222 28.45 18.37 -2.19
C ALA A 222 27.54 19.27 -3.04
N GLU A 223 27.87 19.45 -4.31
CA GLU A 223 27.05 20.23 -5.25
C GLU A 223 25.66 19.60 -5.45
N GLN A 224 25.58 18.28 -5.64
CA GLN A 224 24.30 17.59 -5.80
C GLN A 224 23.47 17.65 -4.50
N MET A 225 24.10 17.45 -3.33
CA MET A 225 23.41 17.58 -2.05
C MET A 225 22.82 18.99 -1.87
N ALA A 226 23.56 20.04 -2.26
CA ALA A 226 23.07 21.41 -2.22
C ALA A 226 21.88 21.62 -3.17
N GLN A 227 21.95 21.07 -4.40
CA GLN A 227 20.83 21.10 -5.35
C GLN A 227 19.59 20.38 -4.80
N GLY A 228 19.75 19.19 -4.20
CA GLY A 228 18.66 18.44 -3.57
C GLY A 228 18.01 19.20 -2.41
N THR A 229 18.82 19.84 -1.57
CA THR A 229 18.33 20.69 -0.48
C THR A 229 17.52 21.87 -1.02
N ALA A 230 18.02 22.55 -2.05
CA ALA A 230 17.34 23.69 -2.67
C ALA A 230 15.98 23.32 -3.30
N LEU A 231 15.85 22.10 -3.84
CA LEU A 231 14.57 21.58 -4.34
C LEU A 231 13.53 21.47 -3.20
N LEU A 232 13.92 20.85 -2.09
CA LEU A 232 13.05 20.68 -0.92
C LEU A 232 12.68 22.03 -0.28
N GLU A 233 13.61 22.97 -0.25
CA GLU A 233 13.33 24.35 0.19
C GLU A 233 12.37 25.08 -0.76
N GLY A 234 12.43 24.78 -2.07
CA GLY A 234 11.42 25.21 -3.02
C GLY A 234 10.02 24.72 -2.66
N VAL A 235 9.91 23.46 -2.23
CA VAL A 235 8.64 22.89 -1.76
C VAL A 235 8.16 23.57 -0.49
N LEU A 236 9.04 23.81 0.49
CA LEU A 236 8.69 24.53 1.73
C LEU A 236 8.27 25.98 1.50
N ARG A 237 8.73 26.62 0.42
CA ARG A 237 8.28 27.96 0.04
C ARG A 237 6.86 27.97 -0.49
N GLN A 238 6.39 26.87 -1.09
CA GLN A 238 5.02 26.74 -1.59
C GLN A 238 4.08 26.26 -0.48
N ASP A 239 4.50 25.24 0.26
CA ASP A 239 3.80 24.73 1.43
C ASP A 239 4.78 24.62 2.61
N GLY A 240 4.71 25.62 3.50
CA GLY A 240 5.56 25.70 4.68
C GLY A 240 5.31 24.60 5.72
N ASN A 241 4.23 23.83 5.57
CA ASN A 241 3.88 22.74 6.49
C ASN A 241 3.98 21.36 5.81
N GLN A 242 4.68 21.27 4.69
CA GLN A 242 4.92 20.00 4.01
C GLN A 242 5.83 19.11 4.87
N VAL A 243 5.26 18.03 5.40
CA VAL A 243 5.82 17.14 6.44
C VAL A 243 7.17 16.52 6.03
N ASP A 244 7.25 15.96 4.83
CA ASP A 244 8.45 15.28 4.31
C ASP A 244 9.60 16.26 4.07
N ALA A 245 9.32 17.45 3.54
CA ALA A 245 10.36 18.45 3.33
C ALA A 245 10.85 19.05 4.64
N LEU A 246 9.98 19.26 5.64
CA LEU A 246 10.41 19.70 6.97
C LEU A 246 11.36 18.67 7.61
N TRP A 247 11.04 17.39 7.46
CA TRP A 247 11.89 16.30 7.94
C TRP A 247 13.24 16.27 7.21
N LEU A 248 13.21 16.21 5.87
CA LEU A 248 14.40 16.03 5.03
C LEU A 248 15.34 17.24 5.07
N VAL A 249 14.82 18.47 4.97
CA VAL A 249 15.66 19.68 5.08
C VAL A 249 16.25 19.79 6.49
N GLY A 250 15.50 19.42 7.53
CA GLY A 250 16.02 19.37 8.90
C GLY A 250 17.17 18.36 9.04
N ALA A 251 17.01 17.15 8.48
CA ALA A 251 18.05 16.12 8.49
C ALA A 251 19.30 16.55 7.71
N LEU A 252 19.13 17.18 6.55
CA LEU A 252 20.24 17.71 5.76
C LEU A 252 20.96 18.86 6.48
N SER A 253 20.22 19.73 7.16
CA SER A 253 20.77 20.81 7.97
C SER A 253 21.60 20.26 9.13
N ALA A 254 21.09 19.25 9.84
CA ALA A 254 21.82 18.58 10.93
C ALA A 254 23.09 17.88 10.43
N ARG A 255 23.04 17.23 9.26
CA ARG A 255 24.21 16.61 8.62
C ARG A 255 25.26 17.64 8.22
N ALA A 256 24.83 18.84 7.81
CA ALA A 256 25.70 19.97 7.50
C ALA A 256 26.27 20.67 8.76
N GLY A 257 25.86 20.26 9.96
CA GLY A 257 26.25 20.87 11.23
C GLY A 257 25.42 22.07 11.65
N ASP A 258 24.42 22.47 10.85
CA ASP A 258 23.45 23.51 11.20
C ASP A 258 22.32 22.93 12.07
N TYR A 259 22.69 22.59 13.31
CA TYR A 259 21.74 22.05 14.29
C TYR A 259 20.67 23.08 14.69
N GLY A 260 20.93 24.38 14.55
CA GLY A 260 19.97 25.44 14.84
C GLY A 260 18.78 25.39 13.88
N ARG A 261 19.07 25.36 12.59
CA ARG A 261 18.06 25.22 11.53
C ARG A 261 17.31 23.89 11.62
N ALA A 262 18.03 22.80 11.89
CA ALA A 262 17.40 21.48 12.06
C ALA A 262 16.37 21.47 13.20
N VAL A 263 16.72 22.06 14.35
CA VAL A 263 15.82 22.18 15.49
C VAL A 263 14.59 23.01 15.16
N GLU A 264 14.74 24.14 14.46
CA GLU A 264 13.60 24.97 14.03
C GLU A 264 12.61 24.19 13.14
N LEU A 265 13.12 23.50 12.12
CA LEU A 265 12.31 22.74 11.17
C LEU A 265 11.57 21.58 11.84
N TRP A 266 12.25 20.83 12.70
CA TRP A 266 11.65 19.72 13.43
C TRP A 266 10.68 20.16 14.52
N GLN A 267 10.88 21.33 15.13
CA GLN A 267 9.89 21.93 16.03
C GLN A 267 8.59 22.27 15.32
N ARG A 268 8.68 22.78 14.09
CA ARG A 268 7.51 23.06 13.24
C ARG A 268 6.83 21.78 12.75
N LEU A 269 7.59 20.73 12.50
CA LEU A 269 7.09 19.42 12.09
C LEU A 269 6.29 18.71 13.18
N LEU A 270 6.74 18.82 14.44
CA LEU A 270 6.16 18.09 15.57
C LEU A 270 4.64 18.25 15.75
N PRO A 271 4.03 19.44 15.69
CA PRO A 271 2.58 19.59 15.81
C PRO A 271 1.79 19.03 14.62
N LEU A 272 2.43 18.79 13.47
CA LEU A 272 1.77 18.24 12.26
C LEU A 272 1.63 16.72 12.30
N LEU A 273 2.37 16.05 13.20
CA LEU A 273 2.41 14.60 13.29
C LEU A 273 1.37 14.05 14.28
N PRO A 274 0.69 12.93 13.96
CA PRO A 274 -0.26 12.30 14.87
C PRO A 274 0.37 11.96 16.23
N THR A 275 -0.37 12.22 17.31
CA THR A 275 0.05 11.87 18.67
C THR A 275 0.25 10.36 18.81
N GLY A 276 1.41 9.93 19.32
CA GLY A 276 1.74 8.51 19.49
C GLY A 276 2.22 7.80 18.22
N SER A 277 2.41 8.51 17.09
CA SER A 277 3.00 7.92 15.89
C SER A 277 4.51 7.67 16.05
N GLU A 278 5.02 6.68 15.32
CA GLU A 278 6.46 6.40 15.22
C GLU A 278 7.21 7.62 14.66
N SER A 279 6.69 8.25 13.60
CA SER A 279 7.27 9.47 13.02
C SER A 279 7.46 10.58 14.04
N ARG A 280 6.48 10.78 14.94
CA ARG A 280 6.59 11.76 16.01
C ARG A 280 7.74 11.41 16.96
N THR A 281 7.85 10.15 17.35
CA THR A 281 8.94 9.66 18.22
C THR A 281 10.31 9.89 17.56
N THR A 282 10.42 9.61 16.26
CA THR A 282 11.64 9.85 15.47
C THR A 282 12.03 11.33 15.45
N VAL A 283 11.07 12.23 15.23
CA VAL A 283 11.31 13.68 15.26
C VAL A 283 11.72 14.15 16.66
N GLU A 284 11.07 13.66 17.71
CA GLU A 284 11.43 13.99 19.10
C GLU A 284 12.85 13.52 19.46
N MET A 285 13.28 12.34 18.99
CA MET A 285 14.65 11.86 19.15
C MET A 285 15.66 12.74 18.42
N ALA A 286 15.43 13.01 17.13
CA ALA A 286 16.30 13.85 16.31
C ALA A 286 16.46 15.26 16.91
N LEU A 287 15.37 15.81 17.42
CA LEU A 287 15.33 17.13 18.05
C LEU A 287 16.06 17.17 19.40
N ARG A 288 16.01 16.09 20.21
CA ARG A 288 16.86 15.97 21.40
C ARG A 288 18.33 15.91 21.04
N GLU A 289 18.69 15.13 20.03
CA GLU A 289 20.08 15.00 19.57
C GLU A 289 20.62 16.34 19.08
N ALA A 290 19.91 17.02 18.17
CA ALA A 290 20.36 18.30 17.63
C ALA A 290 20.44 19.39 18.71
N ARG A 291 19.51 19.43 19.68
CA ARG A 291 19.61 20.35 20.82
C ARG A 291 20.84 20.09 21.68
N GLY A 292 21.21 18.83 21.89
CA GLY A 292 22.43 18.47 22.63
C GLY A 292 23.73 18.87 21.92
N ARG A 293 23.68 19.10 20.60
CA ARG A 293 24.82 19.58 19.79
C ARG A 293 24.90 21.10 19.68
N LEU A 294 23.87 21.83 20.10
CA LEU A 294 23.92 23.29 20.12
C LEU A 294 24.91 23.75 21.21
N PRO A 295 25.75 24.77 20.92
CA PRO A 295 26.56 25.38 21.95
C PRO A 295 25.64 25.97 23.02
N ALA A 296 25.96 25.73 24.30
CA ALA A 296 25.28 26.38 25.41
C ALA A 296 25.44 27.89 25.23
N GLN A 297 24.32 28.60 25.07
CA GLN A 297 24.28 30.06 25.03
C GLN A 297 24.37 30.65 26.42
#